data_AF-A0A8T5ARM4-F1
#
_entry.id   AF-A0A8T5ARM4-F1
#
_cell.length_a   1.000
_cell.length_b   1.000
_cell.length_c   1.000
_cell.angle_alpha   90.00
_cell.angle_beta   90.00
_cell.angle_gamma   90.00
#
_symmetry.space_group_name_H-M   'P 1'
#
loop_
_entity.id
_entity.type
_entity.pdbx_description
1 polymer ?
#
loop_
_entity_poly.entity_id
_entity_poly.type
_entity_poly.pdbx_seq_one_letter_code
_entity_poly.pdbx_strand_id
1 'polypeptide(L)'
;MPIYWREGTGGKDETIYLAGFAIIDAEETNKIAIKMHEEGMTSEQLVRATRLNFLKLFGTITEIEITAKVLGKYEYVEDGTTHIVLRLDNTTYQWVEATPKDLPALQWNKLMVTKNGDTVTMRLEKRGEKWIIIAFENMGI
;
A
#
# COMPACT_ATOMS: atom_id res chain seq x y z
N MET A 1 -15.26 19.43 8.28
CA MET A 1 -16.05 18.20 8.01
C MET A 1 -16.23 18.09 6.50
N PRO A 2 -16.00 16.92 5.90
CA PRO A 2 -17.03 16.49 4.98
C PRO A 2 -17.28 14.99 5.04
N ILE A 3 -18.48 14.56 5.41
CA ILE A 3 -19.03 13.28 4.95
C ILE A 3 -20.53 13.49 4.73
N TYR A 4 -20.95 13.44 3.48
CA TYR A 4 -22.35 13.20 3.11
C TYR A 4 -22.54 11.68 3.07
N TRP A 5 -23.20 11.10 4.07
CA TRP A 5 -23.82 9.80 3.87
C TRP A 5 -25.13 10.04 3.14
N ARG A 6 -25.27 9.49 1.94
CA ARG A 6 -26.58 9.34 1.30
C ARG A 6 -27.40 8.40 2.19
N GLU A 7 -28.56 8.84 2.64
CA GLU A 7 -29.54 7.94 3.26
C GLU A 7 -29.93 6.90 2.21
N GLY A 8 -29.57 5.64 2.44
CA GLY A 8 -30.03 4.51 1.63
C GLY A 8 -31.56 4.46 1.65
N THR A 9 -32.17 3.90 0.61
CA THR A 9 -33.64 3.82 0.53
C THR A 9 -34.24 2.78 1.48
N GLY A 10 -33.39 2.07 2.25
CA GLY A 10 -33.81 1.05 3.22
C GLY A 10 -34.32 -0.24 2.57
N GLY A 11 -34.14 -0.39 1.25
CA GLY A 11 -34.47 -1.61 0.53
C GLY A 11 -33.58 -2.78 0.97
N LYS A 12 -34.18 -3.97 1.11
CA LYS A 12 -33.50 -5.20 1.59
C LYS A 12 -32.30 -5.66 0.76
N ASP A 13 -32.11 -5.09 -0.44
CA ASP A 13 -31.08 -5.48 -1.41
C ASP A 13 -30.10 -4.35 -1.80
N GLU A 14 -30.05 -3.23 -1.06
CA GLU A 14 -29.06 -2.19 -1.33
C GLU A 14 -27.67 -2.59 -0.80
N THR A 15 -26.85 -3.17 -1.67
CA THR A 15 -25.41 -3.29 -1.40
C THR A 15 -24.70 -2.01 -1.86
N ILE A 16 -24.21 -1.24 -0.90
CA ILE A 16 -23.48 0.02 -1.15
C ILE A 16 -21.99 -0.31 -1.31
N TYR A 17 -21.45 -0.06 -2.50
CA TYR A 17 -20.02 -0.18 -2.76
C TYR A 17 -19.35 1.20 -2.77
N LEU A 18 -18.20 1.31 -2.09
CA LEU A 18 -17.37 2.51 -2.13
C LEU A 18 -16.68 2.59 -3.49
N ALA A 19 -17.26 3.34 -4.44
CA ALA A 19 -16.76 3.46 -5.81
C ALA A 19 -15.50 4.33 -5.93
N GLY A 20 -15.23 5.16 -4.93
CA GLY A 20 -14.08 6.08 -4.92
C GLY A 20 -14.02 6.85 -3.61
N PHE A 21 -12.87 7.46 -3.36
CA PHE A 21 -12.64 8.28 -2.19
C PHE A 21 -11.82 9.52 -2.58
N ALA A 22 -12.17 10.67 -1.99
CA ALA A 22 -11.51 11.94 -2.26
C ALA A 22 -11.18 12.66 -0.96
N ILE A 23 -9.99 13.28 -0.90
CA ILE A 23 -9.55 14.13 0.20
C ILE A 23 -9.14 15.48 -0.40
N ILE A 24 -9.59 16.56 0.23
CA ILE A 24 -9.36 17.94 -0.20
C ILE A 24 -8.80 18.71 0.99
N ASP A 25 -7.79 19.53 0.75
CA ASP A 25 -7.33 20.50 1.73
C ASP A 25 -8.33 21.67 1.80
N ALA A 26 -8.83 21.95 3.00
CA ALA A 26 -9.77 23.04 3.22
C ALA A 26 -9.11 24.42 3.05
N GLU A 27 -7.81 24.52 3.28
CA GLU A 27 -7.04 25.77 3.15
C GLU A 27 -6.61 26.02 1.70
N GLU A 28 -6.30 24.94 0.97
CA GLU A 28 -5.83 24.97 -0.41
C GLU A 28 -6.65 24.01 -1.29
N THR A 29 -7.80 24.47 -1.77
CA THR A 29 -8.77 23.62 -2.50
C THR A 29 -8.28 23.06 -3.84
N ASN A 30 -7.11 23.51 -4.32
CA ASN A 30 -6.38 22.93 -5.45
C ASN A 30 -5.61 21.64 -5.07
N LYS A 31 -5.40 21.36 -3.78
CA LYS A 31 -4.82 20.11 -3.29
C LYS A 31 -5.92 19.08 -3.07
N ILE A 32 -6.18 18.32 -4.14
CA ILE A 32 -7.20 17.28 -4.17
C ILE A 32 -6.54 15.95 -4.54
N ALA A 33 -6.79 14.92 -3.74
CA ALA A 33 -6.50 13.54 -4.10
C ALA A 33 -7.80 12.77 -4.28
N ILE A 34 -7.99 12.19 -5.45
CA ILE A 34 -9.12 11.32 -5.77
C ILE A 34 -8.56 9.97 -6.18
N LYS A 35 -9.11 8.89 -5.64
CA LYS A 35 -8.87 7.55 -6.17
C LYS A 35 -10.19 6.82 -6.36
N MET A 36 -10.32 6.18 -7.50
CA MET A 36 -11.45 5.31 -7.80
C MET A 36 -11.13 3.89 -7.32
N HIS A 37 -12.16 3.15 -6.96
CA HIS A 37 -12.04 1.74 -6.64
C HIS A 37 -11.58 0.97 -7.89
N GLU A 38 -10.53 0.16 -7.72
CA GLU A 38 -10.02 -0.72 -8.77
C GLU A 38 -10.43 -2.17 -8.45
N GLU A 39 -10.58 -3.01 -9.45
CA GLU A 39 -10.92 -4.43 -9.24
C GLU A 39 -9.84 -5.13 -8.40
N GLY A 40 -10.26 -5.90 -7.39
CA GLY A 40 -9.35 -6.59 -6.46
C GLY A 40 -8.77 -5.71 -5.34
N MET A 41 -9.16 -4.44 -5.24
CA MET A 41 -8.83 -3.55 -4.12
C MET A 41 -9.89 -3.63 -3.02
N THR A 42 -9.49 -3.62 -1.75
CA THR A 42 -10.44 -3.48 -0.63
C THR A 42 -10.76 -2.01 -0.36
N SER A 43 -11.89 -1.73 0.30
CA SER A 43 -12.22 -0.35 0.70
C SER A 43 -11.17 0.27 1.63
N GLU A 44 -10.54 -0.53 2.50
CA GLU A 44 -9.43 -0.08 3.35
C GLU A 44 -8.21 0.33 2.49
N GLN A 45 -7.85 -0.47 1.48
CA GLN A 45 -6.77 -0.16 0.55
C GLN A 45 -7.08 1.11 -0.26
N LEU A 46 -8.34 1.31 -0.68
CA LEU A 46 -8.77 2.53 -1.37
C LEU A 46 -8.61 3.78 -0.51
N VAL A 47 -9.13 3.76 0.73
CA VAL A 47 -9.00 4.88 1.68
C VAL A 47 -7.53 5.19 1.94
N ARG A 48 -6.73 4.14 2.17
CA ARG A 48 -5.31 4.29 2.45
C ARG A 48 -4.53 4.85 1.26
N ALA A 49 -4.74 4.33 0.06
CA ALA A 49 -4.09 4.83 -1.15
C ALA A 49 -4.47 6.29 -1.44
N THR A 50 -5.74 6.67 -1.23
CA THR A 50 -6.17 8.06 -1.36
C THR A 50 -5.50 8.97 -0.34
N ARG A 51 -5.36 8.51 0.91
CA ARG A 51 -4.61 9.24 1.96
C ARG A 51 -3.15 9.44 1.58
N LEU A 52 -2.49 8.42 1.03
CA LEU A 52 -1.11 8.54 0.55
C LEU A 52 -1.02 9.54 -0.62
N ASN A 53 -1.93 9.46 -1.58
CA ASN A 53 -2.01 10.42 -2.69
C ASN A 53 -2.22 11.86 -2.17
N PHE A 54 -3.05 12.04 -1.14
CA PHE A 54 -3.26 13.34 -0.52
C PHE A 54 -1.99 13.87 0.14
N LEU A 55 -1.32 13.04 0.93
CA LEU A 55 -0.06 13.41 1.60
C LEU A 55 1.06 13.73 0.60
N LYS A 56 1.09 13.09 -0.58
CA LYS A 56 2.02 13.44 -1.66
C LYS A 56 1.88 14.88 -2.14
N LEU A 57 0.68 15.47 -2.09
CA LEU A 57 0.43 16.86 -2.52
C LEU A 57 1.15 17.90 -1.64
N PHE A 58 1.60 17.52 -0.45
CA PHE A 58 2.29 18.40 0.49
C PHE A 58 3.81 18.21 0.49
N GLY A 59 4.33 17.19 -0.23
CA GLY A 59 5.73 16.76 -0.12
C GLY A 59 6.05 16.22 1.28
N THR A 60 6.90 15.21 1.51
CA THR A 60 7.73 14.38 0.66
C THR A 60 7.45 12.94 1.08
N ILE A 61 6.46 12.28 0.49
CA ILE A 61 6.49 10.82 0.49
C ILE A 61 7.55 10.46 -0.54
N THR A 62 8.77 10.21 -0.08
CA THR A 62 9.86 9.69 -0.92
C THR A 62 9.50 8.25 -1.24
N GLU A 63 8.77 8.06 -2.33
CA GLU A 63 8.67 6.75 -2.96
C GLU A 63 9.98 6.50 -3.71
N ILE A 64 10.63 5.40 -3.37
CA ILE A 64 11.91 5.03 -3.97
C ILE A 64 11.72 3.67 -4.61
N GLU A 65 11.98 3.61 -5.91
CA GLU A 65 12.03 2.35 -6.62
C GLU A 65 13.45 1.77 -6.53
N ILE A 66 13.55 0.51 -6.11
CA ILE A 66 14.82 -0.21 -6.05
C ILE A 66 14.67 -1.58 -6.69
N THR A 67 15.77 -2.05 -7.26
CA THR A 67 15.96 -3.45 -7.66
C THR A 67 17.11 -4.02 -6.86
N ALA A 68 16.90 -5.17 -6.23
CA ALA A 68 17.87 -5.80 -5.33
C ALA A 68 17.66 -7.31 -5.28
N LYS A 69 18.69 -8.04 -4.87
CA LYS A 69 18.65 -9.47 -4.56
C LYS A 69 18.23 -9.70 -3.11
N VAL A 70 17.38 -10.69 -2.90
CA VAL A 70 16.95 -11.09 -1.55
C VAL A 70 18.05 -11.92 -0.90
N LEU A 71 18.61 -11.44 0.20
CA LEU A 71 19.58 -12.16 1.04
C LEU A 71 18.89 -12.98 2.13
N GLY A 72 17.70 -12.59 2.56
CA GLY A 72 16.93 -13.25 3.61
C GLY A 72 15.46 -12.84 3.58
N LYS A 73 14.56 -13.76 3.94
CA LYS A 73 13.15 -13.50 4.19
C LYS A 73 12.79 -13.96 5.61
N TYR A 74 12.10 -13.11 6.35
CA TYR A 74 11.64 -13.37 7.71
C TYR A 74 10.15 -13.08 7.81
N GLU A 75 9.44 -13.91 8.56
CA GLU A 75 8.00 -13.80 8.73
C GLU A 75 7.69 -13.81 10.23
N TYR A 76 6.83 -12.89 10.67
CA TYR A 76 6.34 -12.86 12.04
C TYR A 76 4.89 -12.35 12.06
N VAL A 77 4.20 -12.57 13.19
CA VAL A 77 2.83 -12.10 13.39
C VAL A 77 2.81 -11.07 14.52
N GLU A 78 2.24 -9.91 14.25
CA GLU A 78 2.05 -8.81 15.20
C GLU A 78 0.62 -8.29 15.03
N ASP A 79 -0.11 -8.11 16.14
CA ASP A 79 -1.52 -7.70 16.15
C ASP A 79 -2.43 -8.51 15.20
N GLY A 80 -2.17 -9.82 15.08
CA GLY A 80 -2.93 -10.71 14.19
C GLY A 80 -2.66 -10.49 12.69
N THR A 81 -1.71 -9.64 12.33
CA THR A 81 -1.28 -9.37 10.97
C THR A 81 0.04 -10.07 10.70
N THR A 82 0.19 -10.70 9.54
CA THR A 82 1.47 -11.26 9.10
C THR A 82 2.36 -10.15 8.54
N HIS A 83 3.60 -10.08 9.01
CA HIS A 83 4.63 -9.19 8.52
C HIS A 83 5.69 -10.01 7.80
N ILE A 84 6.07 -9.58 6.60
CA ILE A 84 7.19 -10.14 5.84
C ILE A 84 8.29 -9.09 5.76
N VAL A 85 9.47 -9.46 6.23
CA VAL A 85 10.67 -8.63 6.18
C VAL A 85 11.66 -9.25 5.20
N LEU A 86 12.10 -8.47 4.22
CA LEU A 86 13.18 -8.85 3.32
C LEU A 86 14.48 -8.16 3.75
N ARG A 87 15.55 -8.95 3.76
CA ARG A 87 16.93 -8.47 3.79
C ARG A 87 17.45 -8.41 2.35
N LEU A 88 17.89 -7.24 1.90
CA LEU A 88 18.31 -7.01 0.52
C LEU A 88 19.82 -6.80 0.42
N ASP A 89 20.40 -7.07 -0.77
CA ASP A 89 21.78 -6.75 -1.11
C ASP A 89 21.99 -5.25 -1.46
N ASN A 90 21.27 -4.37 -0.78
CA ASN A 90 21.33 -2.93 -0.98
C ASN A 90 21.91 -2.27 0.28
N THR A 91 22.91 -1.39 0.16
CA THR A 91 23.56 -0.78 1.33
C THR A 91 22.69 0.22 2.08
N THR A 92 21.74 0.86 1.39
CA THR A 92 20.89 1.93 1.96
C THR A 92 19.55 1.37 2.45
N TYR A 93 18.96 0.44 1.71
CA TYR A 93 17.62 -0.13 1.99
C TYR A 93 17.73 -1.61 2.33
N GLN A 94 18.58 -1.95 3.31
CA GLN A 94 18.89 -3.33 3.66
C GLN A 94 17.67 -4.10 4.18
N TRP A 95 16.77 -3.42 4.88
CA TRP A 95 15.64 -4.03 5.57
C TRP A 95 14.36 -3.32 5.15
N VAL A 96 13.45 -4.09 4.57
CA VAL A 96 12.17 -3.61 4.07
C VAL A 96 11.06 -4.55 4.53
N GLU A 97 9.88 -4.02 4.78
CA GLU A 97 8.78 -4.74 5.39
C GLU A 97 7.48 -4.54 4.61
N ALA A 98 6.62 -5.55 4.58
CA ALA A 98 5.24 -5.39 4.16
C ALA A 98 4.30 -6.30 4.94
N THR A 99 3.04 -5.88 4.95
CA THR A 99 1.86 -6.60 5.43
C THR A 99 0.88 -6.78 4.26
N PRO A 100 -0.14 -7.66 4.40
CA PRO A 100 -1.18 -7.81 3.38
C PRO A 100 -1.93 -6.51 3.04
N LYS A 101 -1.90 -5.52 3.93
CA LYS A 101 -2.55 -4.22 3.73
C LYS A 101 -1.72 -3.27 2.86
N ASP A 102 -0.41 -3.52 2.72
CA ASP A 102 0.51 -2.67 1.97
C ASP A 102 0.51 -2.96 0.47
N LEU A 103 0.14 -4.19 0.09
CA LEU A 103 0.23 -4.68 -1.29
C LEU A 103 -1.10 -5.21 -1.80
N PRO A 104 -1.40 -5.06 -3.11
CA PRO A 104 -2.47 -5.81 -3.75
C PRO A 104 -2.26 -7.32 -3.57
N ALA A 105 -3.36 -8.10 -3.52
CA ALA A 105 -3.30 -9.54 -3.23
C ALA A 105 -2.33 -10.31 -4.13
N LEU A 106 -2.26 -9.98 -5.42
CA LEU A 106 -1.34 -10.62 -6.36
C LEU A 106 0.13 -10.37 -5.99
N GLN A 107 0.48 -9.12 -5.64
CA GLN A 107 1.85 -8.76 -5.25
C GLN A 107 2.20 -9.32 -3.87
N TRP A 108 1.23 -9.35 -2.95
CA TRP A 108 1.38 -10.02 -1.66
C TRP A 108 1.68 -11.51 -1.85
N ASN A 109 0.95 -12.19 -2.73
CA ASN A 109 1.21 -13.59 -3.05
C ASN A 109 2.60 -13.80 -3.63
N LYS A 110 3.05 -12.93 -4.56
CA LYS A 110 4.43 -12.96 -5.08
C LYS A 110 5.46 -12.81 -3.96
N LEU A 111 5.27 -11.86 -3.05
CA LEU A 111 6.15 -11.65 -1.89
C LEU A 111 6.20 -12.87 -0.97
N MET A 112 5.06 -13.53 -0.73
CA MET A 112 4.99 -14.75 0.08
C MET A 112 5.80 -15.90 -0.52
N VAL A 113 5.87 -16.02 -1.85
CA VAL A 113 6.60 -17.12 -2.51
C VAL A 113 8.04 -16.77 -2.89
N THR A 114 8.46 -15.50 -2.75
CA THR A 114 9.84 -15.06 -2.93
C THR A 114 10.82 -15.82 -2.05
N LYS A 115 11.98 -16.13 -2.61
CA LYS A 115 13.05 -16.91 -1.96
C LYS A 115 14.36 -16.12 -1.89
N ASN A 116 15.24 -16.58 -1.01
CA ASN A 116 16.61 -16.08 -0.96
C ASN A 116 17.28 -16.34 -2.31
N GLY A 117 17.91 -15.30 -2.87
CA GLY A 117 18.56 -15.34 -4.16
C GLY A 117 17.76 -14.71 -5.30
N ASP A 118 16.45 -14.50 -5.12
CA ASP A 118 15.61 -13.86 -6.14
C ASP A 118 15.98 -12.39 -6.32
N THR A 119 15.89 -11.90 -7.57
CA THR A 119 15.99 -10.47 -7.89
C THR A 119 14.60 -9.88 -7.94
N VAL A 120 14.36 -8.86 -7.11
CA VAL A 120 13.05 -8.23 -6.93
C VAL A 120 13.13 -6.75 -7.25
N THR A 121 12.05 -6.21 -7.81
CA THR A 121 11.86 -4.77 -7.99
C THR A 121 10.72 -4.32 -7.08
N MET A 122 10.93 -3.25 -6.34
CA MET A 122 9.97 -2.77 -5.38
C MET A 122 9.95 -1.26 -5.27
N ARG A 123 8.78 -0.71 -4.95
CA ARG A 123 8.65 0.67 -4.49
C ARG A 123 8.51 0.70 -2.99
N LEU A 124 9.33 1.54 -2.36
CA LEU A 124 9.43 1.71 -0.92
C LEU A 124 8.89 3.07 -0.50
N GLU A 125 8.29 3.10 0.68
CA GLU A 125 7.88 4.32 1.37
C GLU A 125 8.40 4.29 2.81
N LYS A 126 8.93 5.42 3.30
CA LYS A 126 9.33 5.54 4.71
C LYS A 126 8.10 5.78 5.59
N ARG A 127 7.88 4.94 6.59
CA ARG A 127 6.86 5.14 7.65
C ARG A 127 7.49 5.01 9.02
N GLY A 128 7.66 6.14 9.71
CA GLY A 128 8.46 6.21 10.93
C GLY A 128 9.89 5.77 10.64
N GLU A 129 10.38 4.75 11.36
CA GLU A 129 11.73 4.20 11.19
C GLU A 129 11.80 3.01 10.20
N LYS A 130 10.67 2.62 9.59
CA LYS A 130 10.60 1.44 8.71
C LYS A 130 10.48 1.85 7.23
N TRP A 131 11.11 1.06 6.36
CA TRP A 131 10.87 1.09 4.92
C TRP A 131 9.80 0.08 4.57
N ILE A 132 8.67 0.55 4.03
CA ILE A 132 7.52 -0.26 3.71
C ILE A 132 7.43 -0.50 2.21
N ILE A 133 7.27 -1.76 1.81
CA ILE A 133 7.05 -2.14 0.42
C ILE A 133 5.61 -1.78 0.05
N ILE A 134 5.44 -0.90 -0.93
CA ILE A 134 4.13 -0.42 -1.42
C ILE A 134 3.84 -0.84 -2.87
N ALA A 135 4.84 -1.36 -3.58
CA ALA A 135 4.67 -2.14 -4.79
C ALA A 135 5.78 -3.19 -4.86
N PHE A 136 5.47 -4.37 -5.38
CA PHE A 136 6.39 -5.49 -5.42
C PHE A 136 6.27 -6.30 -6.71
N GLU A 137 7.41 -6.64 -7.30
CA GLU A 137 7.53 -7.52 -8.45
C GLU A 137 8.74 -8.45 -8.29
N ASN A 138 8.57 -9.71 -8.66
CA ASN A 138 9.62 -10.72 -8.67
C ASN A 138 9.58 -11.42 -10.03
N MET A 139 10.56 -11.11 -10.89
CA MET A 139 10.58 -11.64 -12.27
C MET A 139 10.81 -13.16 -12.34
N GLY A 140 11.19 -13.80 -11.23
CA GLY A 140 11.36 -15.25 -11.16
C GLY A 140 10.07 -16.03 -10.90
N ILE A 141 8.92 -15.35 -10.77
CA ILE A 141 7.64 -15.92 -10.30
C ILE A 141 6.47 -15.48 -11.18
#